data_AF-A0A8T7HA69-F1
#
_entry.id   AF-A0A8T7HA69-F1
#
_cell.length_a   1.000
_cell.length_b   1.000
_cell.length_c   1.000
_cell.angle_alpha   90.00
_cell.angle_beta   90.00
_cell.angle_gamma   90.00
#
_symmetry.space_group_name_H-M   'P 1'
#
loop_
_entity.id
_entity.type
_entity.pdbx_description
1 polymer ?
#
loop_
_entity_poly.entity_id
_entity_poly.type
_entity_poly.pdbx_seq_one_letter_code
_entity_poly.pdbx_strand_id
1 'polypeptide(L)'
;MVIHFDKTLISALEKIGNHKFCKFEIHSKEEVVKHEHNLIEKYGNAKWAIVDLLNERYNLKIDLQNWLDEKEDEVAHFLNEAGSNSLHHAEFKAPYRLCLWLGEKGFVIGIEQKGKGFDAVKIDNEKIKENEGAAFEFFRRCKGKVFFDDAHDAKCVYYKG
;
A
#
# COMPACT_ATOMS: atom_id res chain seq x y z
N MET A 1 1.90 -3.69 -18.32
CA MET A 1 1.80 -2.48 -17.48
C MET A 1 1.50 -2.93 -16.07
N VAL A 2 2.30 -2.48 -15.10
CA VAL A 2 2.27 -2.94 -13.70
C VAL A 2 1.33 -2.07 -12.87
N ILE A 3 1.38 -0.75 -13.13
CA ILE A 3 0.40 0.22 -12.69
C ILE A 3 -0.84 0.11 -13.58
N HIS A 4 -2.03 0.15 -12.98
CA HIS A 4 -3.29 0.11 -13.69
C HIS A 4 -4.21 1.22 -13.19
N PHE A 5 -4.43 2.23 -14.03
CA PHE A 5 -5.29 3.37 -13.69
C PHE A 5 -6.79 3.07 -13.85
N ASP A 6 -7.17 2.14 -14.73
CA ASP A 6 -8.58 1.76 -14.94
C ASP A 6 -9.06 0.61 -14.05
N LYS A 7 -8.19 0.05 -13.19
CA LYS A 7 -8.57 -1.07 -12.34
C LYS A 7 -9.25 -0.59 -11.08
N THR A 8 -10.41 -1.17 -10.81
CA THR A 8 -11.15 -0.92 -9.58
C THR A 8 -10.89 -2.00 -8.54
N LEU A 9 -11.05 -1.66 -7.27
CA LEU A 9 -11.04 -2.61 -6.15
C LEU A 9 -12.02 -3.76 -6.40
N ILE A 10 -13.24 -3.46 -6.85
CA ILE A 10 -14.28 -4.48 -7.15
C ILE A 10 -13.73 -5.54 -8.11
N SER A 11 -13.14 -5.13 -9.23
CA SER A 11 -12.57 -6.06 -10.22
C SER A 11 -11.40 -6.89 -9.68
N ALA A 12 -10.67 -6.37 -8.68
CA ALA A 12 -9.60 -7.09 -8.03
C ALA A 12 -10.15 -8.11 -7.03
N LEU A 13 -11.18 -7.74 -6.27
CA LEU A 13 -11.87 -8.60 -5.32
C LEU A 13 -12.55 -9.79 -6.00
N GLU A 14 -13.21 -9.58 -7.14
CA GLU A 14 -13.80 -10.65 -7.94
C GLU A 14 -12.74 -11.69 -8.37
N LYS A 15 -11.52 -11.25 -8.67
CA LYS A 15 -10.43 -12.13 -9.13
C LYS A 15 -9.81 -12.97 -8.01
N ILE A 16 -9.78 -12.46 -6.78
CA ILE A 16 -9.26 -13.22 -5.64
C ILE A 16 -10.30 -14.21 -5.08
N GLY A 17 -11.58 -14.04 -5.44
CA GLY A 17 -12.68 -14.90 -4.99
C GLY A 17 -13.13 -14.59 -3.56
N ASN A 18 -13.91 -15.50 -2.96
CA ASN A 18 -14.41 -15.40 -1.57
C ASN A 18 -13.31 -14.86 -0.65
N HIS A 19 -13.55 -13.72 -0.01
CA HIS A 19 -12.51 -13.02 0.72
C HIS A 19 -12.89 -12.69 2.16
N LYS A 20 -11.91 -12.88 3.06
CA LYS A 20 -11.96 -12.32 4.41
C LYS A 20 -11.36 -10.92 4.39
N PHE A 21 -12.07 -9.96 4.97
CA PHE A 21 -11.58 -8.58 5.09
C PHE A 21 -11.00 -8.33 6.49
N CYS A 22 -9.79 -7.80 6.53
CA CYS A 22 -9.09 -7.36 7.73
C CYS A 22 -8.74 -5.87 7.58
N LYS A 23 -8.93 -5.10 8.66
CA LYS A 23 -8.58 -3.67 8.71
C LYS A 23 -7.66 -3.38 9.89
N PHE A 24 -6.66 -2.54 9.67
CA PHE A 24 -5.67 -2.13 10.66
C PHE A 24 -5.63 -0.60 10.70
N GLU A 25 -6.30 -0.02 11.68
CA GLU A 25 -6.38 1.44 11.85
C GLU A 25 -5.08 1.97 12.50
N ILE A 26 -4.49 3.01 11.91
CA ILE A 26 -3.28 3.65 12.43
C ILE A 26 -3.65 4.85 13.29
N HIS A 27 -4.54 5.70 12.77
CA HIS A 27 -5.09 6.85 13.50
C HIS A 27 -6.55 7.04 13.16
N SER A 28 -7.34 7.60 14.07
CA SER A 28 -8.79 7.73 13.90
C SER A 28 -9.21 9.10 13.33
N LYS A 29 -8.42 10.15 13.55
CA LYS A 29 -8.80 11.53 13.27
C LYS A 29 -7.98 12.19 12.16
N GLU A 30 -8.60 13.14 11.47
CA GLU A 30 -7.97 14.17 10.63
C GLU A 30 -7.28 15.22 11.52
N GLU A 31 -6.37 14.78 12.39
CA GLU A 31 -5.61 15.68 13.24
C GLU A 31 -4.16 15.68 12.75
N VAL A 32 -3.61 16.89 12.53
CA VAL A 32 -2.19 17.09 12.24
C VAL A 32 -1.38 16.40 13.33
N VAL A 33 -0.61 15.40 12.92
CA VAL A 33 0.14 14.53 13.81
C VAL A 33 1.18 15.35 14.56
N LYS A 34 0.97 15.57 15.86
CA LYS A 34 1.94 16.29 16.71
C LYS A 34 3.03 15.38 17.30
N HIS A 35 2.84 14.07 17.23
CA HIS A 35 3.76 13.06 17.79
C HIS A 35 3.97 11.92 16.79
N GLU A 36 5.04 12.01 16.01
CA GLU A 36 5.37 11.08 14.93
C GLU A 36 5.64 9.65 15.43
N HIS A 37 6.19 9.49 16.64
CA HIS A 37 6.65 8.19 17.15
C HIS A 37 5.52 7.15 17.30
N ASN A 38 4.36 7.57 17.86
CA ASN A 38 3.23 6.66 18.06
C ASN A 38 2.59 6.19 16.75
N LEU A 39 2.70 6.97 15.67
CA LEU A 39 2.18 6.56 14.37
C LEU A 39 3.12 5.60 13.66
N ILE A 40 4.43 5.83 13.76
CA ILE A 40 5.44 4.93 13.20
C ILE A 40 5.31 3.54 13.81
N GLU A 41 5.16 3.44 15.12
CA GLU A 41 4.98 2.15 15.80
C GLU A 41 3.68 1.45 15.35
N LYS A 42 2.55 2.15 15.35
CA LYS A 42 1.28 1.59 14.88
C LYS A 42 1.33 1.16 13.41
N TYR A 43 1.99 1.94 12.57
CA TYR A 43 2.20 1.59 11.17
C TYR A 43 3.08 0.34 11.03
N GLY A 44 4.18 0.27 11.78
CA GLY A 44 5.03 -0.92 11.86
C GLY A 44 4.26 -2.16 12.27
N ASN A 45 3.47 -2.07 13.34
CA ASN A 45 2.64 -3.18 13.84
C ASN A 45 1.59 -3.61 12.82
N ALA A 46 0.96 -2.67 12.11
CA ALA A 46 0.00 -2.98 11.05
C ALA A 46 0.64 -3.72 9.87
N LYS A 47 1.86 -3.33 9.47
CA LYS A 47 2.62 -4.03 8.43
C LYS A 47 2.95 -5.47 8.85
N TRP A 48 3.45 -5.66 10.07
CA TRP A 48 3.76 -6.99 10.60
C TRP A 48 2.52 -7.89 10.63
N ALA A 49 1.39 -7.37 11.13
CA ALA A 49 0.15 -8.14 11.18
C ALA A 49 -0.35 -8.58 9.79
N ILE A 50 -0.16 -7.76 8.74
CA ILE A 50 -0.49 -8.17 7.36
C ILE A 50 0.44 -9.28 6.89
N VAL A 51 1.75 -9.14 7.13
CA VAL A 51 2.75 -10.15 6.74
C VAL A 51 2.49 -11.48 7.41
N ASP A 52 2.20 -11.48 8.71
CA ASP A 52 1.88 -12.69 9.47
C ASP A 52 0.66 -13.41 8.88
N LEU A 53 -0.42 -12.67 8.61
CA LEU A 53 -1.64 -13.24 8.01
C LEU A 53 -1.40 -13.79 6.61
N LEU A 54 -0.56 -13.14 5.81
CA LEU A 54 -0.22 -13.60 4.46
C LEU A 54 0.64 -14.87 4.50
N ASN A 55 1.67 -14.88 5.34
CA ASN A 55 2.55 -16.01 5.55
C ASN A 55 1.76 -17.22 6.08
N GLU A 56 0.87 -17.02 7.05
CA GLU A 56 0.00 -18.08 7.59
C GLU A 56 -0.97 -18.60 6.51
N ARG A 57 -1.67 -17.71 5.80
CA ARG A 57 -2.76 -18.10 4.88
C ARG A 57 -2.26 -18.79 3.61
N TYR A 58 -1.12 -18.37 3.09
CA TYR A 58 -0.59 -18.78 1.78
C TYR A 58 0.76 -19.50 1.87
N ASN A 59 1.27 -19.77 3.07
CA ASN A 59 2.59 -20.39 3.30
C ASN A 59 3.73 -19.63 2.58
N LEU A 60 3.67 -18.30 2.66
CA LEU A 60 4.68 -17.41 2.11
C LEU A 60 5.83 -17.21 3.11
N LYS A 61 6.93 -16.61 2.63
CA LYS A 61 8.09 -16.25 3.44
C LYS A 61 8.41 -14.77 3.30
N ILE A 62 7.36 -13.95 3.44
CA ILE A 62 7.49 -12.49 3.40
C ILE A 62 8.21 -12.05 4.68
N ASP A 63 9.21 -11.18 4.54
CA ASP A 63 9.95 -10.58 5.64
C ASP A 63 10.10 -9.08 5.39
N LEU A 64 9.59 -8.25 6.30
CA LEU A 64 9.67 -6.79 6.16
C LEU A 64 11.10 -6.27 6.12
N GLN A 65 12.07 -7.00 6.67
CA GLN A 65 13.49 -6.65 6.61
C GLN A 65 14.07 -6.79 5.19
N ASN A 66 13.46 -7.60 4.32
CA ASN A 66 13.91 -7.77 2.94
C ASN A 66 13.91 -6.45 2.16
N TRP A 67 13.10 -5.47 2.56
CA TRP A 67 13.15 -4.12 1.98
C TRP A 67 14.47 -3.39 2.28
N LEU A 68 14.99 -3.51 3.51
CA LEU A 68 16.28 -2.92 3.90
C LEU A 68 17.47 -3.63 3.24
N ASP A 69 17.36 -4.94 3.08
CA ASP A 69 18.39 -5.79 2.46
C ASP A 69 18.34 -5.80 0.92
N GLU A 70 17.45 -5.01 0.31
CA GLU A 70 17.21 -4.96 -1.15
C GLU A 70 16.90 -6.34 -1.79
N LYS A 71 16.32 -7.26 -1.01
CA LYS A 71 15.92 -8.59 -1.51
C LYS A 71 14.58 -8.50 -2.27
N GLU A 72 14.34 -9.44 -3.19
CA GLU A 72 13.07 -9.54 -3.91
C GLU A 72 11.92 -9.98 -2.98
N ASP A 73 11.23 -9.00 -2.39
CA ASP A 73 10.00 -9.21 -1.61
C ASP A 73 8.98 -8.11 -1.89
N GLU A 74 8.15 -8.30 -2.90
CA GLU A 74 7.25 -7.25 -3.39
C GLU A 74 6.23 -6.78 -2.34
N VAL A 75 5.84 -7.65 -1.40
CA VAL A 75 4.92 -7.24 -0.33
C VAL A 75 5.64 -6.34 0.67
N ALA A 76 6.85 -6.71 1.10
CA ALA A 76 7.66 -5.87 1.95
C ALA A 76 7.96 -4.52 1.30
N HIS A 77 8.35 -4.52 0.02
CA HIS A 77 8.60 -3.30 -0.74
C HIS A 77 7.32 -2.47 -0.89
N PHE A 78 6.19 -3.06 -1.28
CA PHE A 78 4.92 -2.33 -1.39
C PHE A 78 4.50 -1.67 -0.07
N LEU A 79 4.53 -2.42 1.04
CA LEU A 79 4.14 -1.91 2.35
C LEU A 79 5.05 -0.77 2.83
N ASN A 80 6.32 -0.74 2.43
CA ASN A 80 7.21 0.36 2.78
C ASN A 80 7.06 1.55 1.81
N GLU A 81 7.04 1.30 0.50
CA GLU A 81 7.04 2.33 -0.54
C GLU A 81 5.69 3.05 -0.70
N ALA A 82 4.57 2.33 -0.57
CA ALA A 82 3.25 2.95 -0.70
C ALA A 82 2.96 3.89 0.47
N GLY A 83 3.24 3.46 1.71
CA GLY A 83 2.98 4.29 2.89
C GLY A 83 3.98 5.41 3.12
N SER A 84 5.28 5.12 3.02
CA SER A 84 6.32 6.11 3.36
C SER A 84 6.55 7.11 2.24
N ASN A 85 6.39 6.70 0.97
CA ASN A 85 6.87 7.49 -0.16
C ASN A 85 5.77 7.95 -1.13
N SER A 86 4.76 7.11 -1.38
CA SER A 86 3.67 7.48 -2.30
C SER A 86 2.64 8.38 -1.63
N LEU A 87 2.37 8.16 -0.34
CA LEU A 87 1.49 9.02 0.46
C LEU A 87 2.19 10.30 0.94
N HIS A 88 3.44 10.58 0.59
CA HIS A 88 4.04 11.90 0.92
C HIS A 88 3.38 13.06 0.16
N HIS A 89 2.72 12.77 -0.96
CA HIS A 89 1.92 13.73 -1.73
C HIS A 89 0.55 14.00 -1.08
N ALA A 90 0.18 13.23 -0.05
CA ALA A 90 -1.00 13.44 0.76
C ALA A 90 -0.87 14.64 1.70
N GLU A 91 -2.01 15.23 2.06
CA GLU A 91 -2.08 16.32 3.04
C GLU A 91 -1.49 15.95 4.41
N PHE A 92 -1.86 14.78 4.95
CA PHE A 92 -1.43 14.35 6.29
C PHE A 92 -0.14 13.51 6.29
N LYS A 93 0.41 13.20 5.10
CA LYS A 93 1.68 12.45 4.91
C LYS A 93 1.82 11.15 5.72
N ALA A 94 0.69 10.59 6.15
CA ALA A 94 0.61 9.42 6.99
C ALA A 94 -0.57 8.56 6.55
N PRO A 95 -0.42 7.23 6.50
CA PRO A 95 -1.54 6.36 6.22
C PRO A 95 -2.56 6.37 7.37
N TYR A 96 -3.84 6.41 7.01
CA TYR A 96 -4.98 6.31 7.91
C TYR A 96 -5.20 4.87 8.37
N ARG A 97 -5.22 3.93 7.43
CA ARG A 97 -5.39 2.51 7.71
C ARG A 97 -4.79 1.64 6.62
N LEU A 98 -4.48 0.39 6.99
CA LEU A 98 -4.21 -0.67 6.03
C LEU A 98 -5.41 -1.60 5.96
N CYS A 99 -5.67 -2.06 4.75
CA CYS A 99 -6.76 -2.97 4.42
C CYS A 99 -6.16 -4.22 3.79
N LEU A 100 -6.65 -5.39 4.17
CA LEU A 100 -6.23 -6.66 3.62
C LEU A 100 -7.46 -7.49 3.28
N TRP A 101 -7.56 -7.90 2.02
CA TRP A 101 -8.56 -8.84 1.53
C TRP A 101 -7.87 -10.16 1.20
N LEU A 102 -8.20 -11.21 1.95
CA LEU A 102 -7.64 -12.56 1.82
C LEU A 102 -8.60 -13.44 1.03
N GLY A 103 -8.33 -13.63 -0.26
CA GLY A 103 -9.13 -14.48 -1.14
C GLY A 103 -8.58 -15.89 -1.29
N GLU A 104 -9.33 -16.76 -1.96
CA GLU A 104 -8.90 -18.13 -2.29
C GLU A 104 -7.76 -18.16 -3.32
N LYS A 105 -7.76 -17.19 -4.26
CA LYS A 105 -6.85 -17.14 -5.42
C LYS A 105 -5.75 -16.09 -5.30
N GLY A 106 -5.62 -15.48 -4.14
CA GLY A 106 -4.66 -14.40 -3.87
C GLY A 106 -5.23 -13.37 -2.91
N PHE A 107 -4.59 -12.21 -2.83
CA PHE A 107 -4.94 -11.18 -1.86
C PHE A 107 -4.87 -9.79 -2.48
N VAL A 108 -5.51 -8.84 -1.80
CA VAL A 108 -5.37 -7.41 -2.08
C VAL A 108 -4.95 -6.71 -0.79
N ILE A 109 -3.95 -5.85 -0.88
CA ILE A 109 -3.55 -4.92 0.17
C ILE A 109 -3.99 -3.53 -0.28
N GLY A 110 -4.59 -2.74 0.62
CA GLY A 110 -4.88 -1.33 0.41
C GLY A 110 -4.22 -0.50 1.50
N ILE A 111 -3.59 0.60 1.11
CA ILE A 111 -3.11 1.62 2.04
C ILE A 111 -3.91 2.89 1.76
N GLU A 112 -4.67 3.32 2.76
CA GLU A 112 -5.57 4.47 2.66
C GLU A 112 -5.03 5.66 3.44
N GLN A 113 -5.25 6.84 2.92
CA GLN A 113 -4.97 8.12 3.57
C GLN A 113 -6.26 8.95 3.75
N LYS A 114 -6.17 10.02 4.53
CA LYS A 114 -7.25 11.03 4.69
C LYS A 114 -6.84 12.36 4.09
N GLY A 115 -7.80 13.25 3.86
CA GLY A 115 -7.57 14.57 3.30
C GLY A 115 -7.47 14.56 1.78
N LYS A 116 -6.73 15.52 1.23
CA LYS A 116 -6.55 15.65 -0.23
C LYS A 116 -5.75 14.48 -0.82
N GLY A 117 -6.26 13.92 -1.93
CA GLY A 117 -5.57 12.90 -2.71
C GLY A 117 -4.41 13.46 -3.54
N PHE A 118 -3.83 12.61 -4.39
CA PHE A 118 -2.78 13.01 -5.33
C PHE A 118 -3.05 12.48 -6.73
N ASP A 119 -2.53 13.15 -7.75
CA ASP A 119 -2.68 12.73 -9.14
C ASP A 119 -1.61 11.68 -9.50
N ALA A 120 -1.96 10.40 -9.39
CA ALA A 120 -1.07 9.28 -9.68
C ALA A 120 -0.70 9.19 -11.16
N VAL A 121 -1.60 9.61 -12.06
CA VAL A 121 -1.34 9.65 -13.51
C VAL A 121 -0.26 10.68 -13.81
N LYS A 122 -0.38 11.88 -13.23
CA LYS A 122 0.59 12.95 -13.40
C LYS A 122 1.97 12.54 -12.86
N ILE A 123 2.02 12.02 -11.63
CA ILE A 123 3.28 11.58 -11.00
C ILE A 123 3.97 10.51 -11.84
N ASP A 124 3.21 9.54 -12.37
CA ASP A 124 3.77 8.48 -13.20
C ASP A 124 4.32 9.02 -14.52
N ASN A 125 3.51 9.81 -15.25
CA ASN A 125 3.86 10.36 -16.56
C ASN A 125 5.05 11.32 -16.50
N GLU A 126 5.09 12.19 -15.49
CA GLU A 126 6.16 13.18 -15.32
C GLU A 126 7.39 12.61 -14.60
N LYS A 127 7.33 11.36 -14.14
CA LYS A 127 8.40 10.68 -13.38
C LYS A 127 8.89 11.50 -12.17
N ILE A 128 7.95 12.13 -11.46
CA ILE A 128 8.25 12.94 -10.28
C ILE A 128 8.89 12.03 -9.20
N LYS A 129 10.06 12.43 -8.67
CA LYS A 129 10.74 11.76 -7.56
C LYS A 129 11.02 12.77 -6.46
N GLU A 130 10.25 12.71 -5.37
CA GLU A 130 10.40 13.66 -4.25
C GLU A 130 11.00 13.05 -2.97
N ASN A 131 11.13 11.72 -2.86
CA ASN A 131 11.49 11.05 -1.60
C ASN A 131 12.65 10.04 -1.72
N GLU A 132 13.22 9.68 -0.57
CA GLU A 132 14.18 8.58 -0.40
C GLU A 132 13.46 7.22 -0.57
N GLY A 133 13.95 6.36 -1.46
CA GLY A 133 13.32 5.08 -1.82
C GLY A 133 12.96 4.96 -3.30
N ALA A 134 12.21 3.92 -3.66
CA ALA A 134 11.83 3.62 -5.04
C ALA A 134 10.46 4.21 -5.43
N ALA A 135 9.51 4.34 -4.50
CA ALA A 135 8.18 4.91 -4.70
C ALA A 135 7.49 4.37 -5.99
N PHE A 136 7.04 5.28 -6.87
CA PHE A 136 6.47 4.93 -8.17
C PHE A 136 7.43 4.11 -9.07
N GLU A 137 8.75 4.21 -8.88
CA GLU A 137 9.70 3.36 -9.61
C GLU A 137 9.57 1.89 -9.22
N PHE A 138 9.27 1.58 -7.95
CA PHE A 138 8.91 0.23 -7.55
C PHE A 138 7.61 -0.22 -8.24
N PHE A 139 6.58 0.63 -8.25
CA PHE A 139 5.31 0.31 -8.90
C PHE A 139 5.43 0.08 -10.41
N ARG A 140 6.44 0.67 -11.07
CA ARG A 140 6.73 0.41 -12.49
C ARG A 140 7.38 -0.95 -12.72
N ARG A 141 8.03 -1.53 -11.72
CA ARG A 141 8.91 -2.71 -11.84
C ARG A 141 8.38 -3.96 -11.16
N CYS A 142 7.45 -3.86 -10.21
CA CYS A 142 6.93 -5.04 -9.51
C CYS A 142 6.17 -5.98 -10.46
N LYS A 143 6.08 -7.27 -10.10
CA LYS A 143 5.31 -8.29 -10.83
C LYS A 143 3.83 -8.24 -10.44
N GLY A 144 3.53 -7.88 -9.20
CA GLY A 144 2.18 -7.63 -8.70
C GLY A 144 1.51 -6.43 -9.36
N LYS A 145 0.19 -6.30 -9.17
CA LYS A 145 -0.61 -5.25 -9.84
C LYS A 145 -0.90 -4.11 -8.87
N VAL A 146 -0.43 -2.91 -9.20
CA VAL A 146 -0.71 -1.69 -8.42
C VAL A 146 -1.83 -0.89 -9.09
N PHE A 147 -2.78 -0.39 -8.31
CA PHE A 147 -3.91 0.42 -8.81
C PHE A 147 -4.41 1.37 -7.71
N PHE A 148 -5.32 2.29 -8.07
CA PHE A 148 -5.77 3.37 -7.20
C PHE A 148 -7.31 3.38 -7.10
N ASP A 149 -7.85 4.05 -6.09
CA ASP A 149 -9.30 4.28 -5.98
C ASP A 149 -9.81 5.31 -7.00
N ASP A 150 -9.11 6.43 -7.11
CA ASP A 150 -9.24 7.42 -8.18
C ASP A 150 -7.83 7.82 -8.63
N ALA A 151 -7.47 7.61 -9.88
CA ALA A 151 -6.11 7.86 -10.35
C ALA A 151 -5.71 9.35 -10.37
N HIS A 152 -6.68 10.28 -10.39
CA HIS A 152 -6.44 11.73 -10.41
C HIS A 152 -6.59 12.40 -9.04
N ASP A 153 -7.22 11.73 -8.08
CA ASP A 153 -7.34 12.16 -6.67
C ASP A 153 -7.13 10.97 -5.71
N ALA A 154 -6.01 10.25 -5.90
CA ALA A 154 -5.75 8.98 -5.22
C ALA A 154 -5.66 9.15 -3.70
N LYS A 155 -6.52 8.43 -2.99
CA LYS A 155 -6.53 8.33 -1.51
C LYS A 155 -6.22 6.92 -1.05
N CYS A 156 -6.36 5.95 -1.93
CA CYS A 156 -5.98 4.58 -1.68
C CYS A 156 -5.02 4.09 -2.75
N VAL A 157 -3.93 3.47 -2.31
CA VAL A 157 -3.04 2.68 -3.18
C VAL A 157 -3.28 1.21 -2.88
N TYR A 158 -3.56 0.44 -3.92
CA TYR A 158 -3.81 -0.99 -3.82
C TYR A 158 -2.71 -1.80 -4.48
N TYR A 159 -2.40 -2.94 -3.89
CA TYR A 159 -1.56 -3.98 -4.45
C TYR A 159 -2.35 -5.29 -4.49
N LYS A 160 -2.39 -5.92 -5.66
CA LYS A 160 -2.91 -7.27 -5.81
C LYS A 160 -1.76 -8.25 -6.01
N GLY A 161 -1.64 -9.18 -5.06
CA GLY A 161 -0.83 -10.39 -5.16
C GLY A 161 -1.58 -11.58 -5.72
#